data_AF-A0A969GHZ9-F1
#
_entry.id   AF-A0A969GHZ9-F1
#
_cell.length_a   1.000
_cell.length_b   1.000
_cell.length_c   1.000
_cell.angle_alpha   90.00
_cell.angle_beta   90.00
_cell.angle_gamma   90.00
#
_symmetry.space_group_name_H-M   'P 1'
#
loop_
_entity.id
_entity.type
_entity.pdbx_description
1 polymer ?
#
loop_
_entity_poly.entity_id
_entity_poly.type
_entity_poly.pdbx_seq_one_letter_code
_entity_poly.pdbx_strand_id
1 'polypeptide(L)'
;MKWADYVAIDVKGASLNQLREMLTQQNQVATKVEAQILIHTDMPCGGVAECGVCALTLNHNWKMVCKEGPVFGLKELIPNSK
;
A
#
# COMPACT_ATOMS: atom_id res chain seq x y z
N MET A 1 -1.89 14.31 -24.69
CA MET A 1 -2.15 12.92 -24.26
C MET A 1 -2.24 12.90 -22.74
N LYS A 2 -3.32 12.37 -22.17
CA LYS A 2 -3.46 12.13 -20.72
C LYS A 2 -3.48 10.61 -20.53
N TRP A 3 -2.36 10.08 -20.07
CA TRP A 3 -2.20 8.72 -19.60
C TRP A 3 -1.41 8.82 -18.29
N ALA A 4 -1.68 8.04 -17.25
CA ALA A 4 -2.79 7.09 -17.05
C ALA A 4 -3.89 7.70 -16.16
N ASP A 5 -5.14 7.25 -16.32
CA ASP A 5 -6.24 7.65 -15.42
C ASP A 5 -6.28 6.81 -14.13
N TYR A 6 -5.60 5.65 -14.14
CA TYR A 6 -5.52 4.73 -13.01
C TYR A 6 -4.18 3.99 -12.96
N VAL A 7 -3.69 3.71 -11.76
CA VAL A 7 -2.46 2.97 -11.50
C VAL A 7 -2.71 1.83 -10.50
N ALA A 8 -2.39 0.60 -10.91
CA ALA A 8 -2.32 -0.56 -10.00
C ALA A 8 -0.86 -0.90 -9.74
N ILE A 9 -0.50 -1.06 -8.46
CA ILE A 9 0.84 -1.45 -8.03
C ILE A 9 0.75 -2.78 -7.31
N ASP A 10 1.64 -3.70 -7.65
CA ASP A 10 1.83 -4.96 -6.92
C ASP A 10 3.16 -4.89 -6.16
N VAL A 11 3.13 -5.14 -4.85
CA VAL A 11 4.31 -5.07 -3.99
C VAL A 11 4.29 -6.09 -2.87
N LYS A 12 5.48 -6.60 -2.50
CA LYS A 12 5.66 -7.38 -1.26
C LYS A 12 5.63 -6.45 -0.05
N GLY A 13 5.04 -6.89 1.06
CA GLY A 13 5.01 -6.13 2.31
C GLY A 13 6.40 -5.66 2.77
N ALA A 14 7.41 -6.51 2.62
CA ALA A 14 8.81 -6.18 2.93
C ALA A 14 9.41 -5.05 2.05
N SER A 15 8.84 -4.81 0.87
CA SER A 15 9.29 -3.80 -0.09
C SER A 15 8.51 -2.49 -0.02
N LEU A 16 7.58 -2.34 0.94
CA LEU A 16 6.75 -1.13 1.06
C LEU A 16 7.54 0.14 1.32
N ASN A 17 8.60 0.08 2.14
CA ASN A 17 9.43 1.25 2.42
C ASN A 17 10.16 1.73 1.16
N GLN A 18 10.68 0.79 0.36
CA GLN A 18 11.31 1.09 -0.92
C GLN A 18 10.31 1.73 -1.90
N LEU A 19 9.10 1.17 -2.00
CA LEU A 19 8.05 1.76 -2.82
C LEU A 19 7.71 3.19 -2.38
N ARG A 20 7.61 3.42 -1.06
CA ARG A 20 7.34 4.74 -0.49
C ARG A 20 8.43 5.74 -0.85
N GLU A 21 9.70 5.35 -0.74
CA GLU A 21 10.84 6.19 -1.12
C GLU A 21 10.82 6.53 -2.61
N MET A 22 10.54 5.55 -3.49
CA MET A 22 10.45 5.79 -4.93
C MET A 22 9.36 6.80 -5.28
N LEU A 23 8.18 6.71 -4.64
CA LEU A 23 7.04 7.58 -4.90
C LEU A 23 7.25 9.00 -4.36
N THR A 24 7.93 9.15 -3.23
CA THR A 24 8.23 10.48 -2.64
C THR A 24 9.39 11.19 -3.34
N GLN A 25 10.47 10.48 -3.69
CA GLN A 25 11.65 11.07 -4.34
C GLN A 25 11.37 11.59 -5.75
N GLN A 26 10.49 10.93 -6.50
CA GLN A 26 10.18 11.33 -7.87
C GLN A 26 9.16 12.48 -7.96
N ASN A 27 8.73 13.05 -6.82
CA ASN A 27 7.62 14.01 -6.73
C ASN A 27 6.35 13.49 -7.45
N GLN A 28 6.23 12.15 -7.56
CA GLN A 28 5.14 11.46 -8.26
C GLN A 28 3.90 11.29 -7.37
N VAL A 29 3.82 12.06 -6.28
CA VAL A 29 2.57 12.29 -5.54
C VAL A 29 1.69 13.24 -6.35
N ALA A 30 1.49 12.94 -7.63
CA ALA A 30 0.50 13.59 -8.46
C ALA A 30 -0.87 13.06 -8.00
N THR A 31 -1.45 13.76 -7.04
CA THR A 31 -2.78 13.58 -6.41
C THR A 31 -3.97 13.44 -7.38
N LYS A 32 -3.73 13.48 -8.69
CA LYS A 32 -4.75 13.49 -9.74
C LYS A 32 -5.04 12.11 -10.33
N VAL A 33 -4.16 11.13 -10.18
CA VAL A 33 -4.35 9.78 -10.70
C VAL A 33 -4.80 8.86 -9.57
N GLU A 34 -5.88 8.10 -9.81
CA GLU A 34 -6.33 7.11 -8.84
C GLU A 34 -5.35 5.93 -8.81
N ALA A 35 -4.87 5.57 -7.61
CA ALA A 35 -3.85 4.56 -7.46
C ALA A 35 -4.17 3.60 -6.31
N GLN A 36 -4.11 2.29 -6.61
CA GLN A 36 -4.27 1.21 -5.65
C GLN A 36 -3.04 0.31 -5.62
N ILE A 37 -2.77 -0.25 -4.44
CA ILE A 37 -1.59 -1.06 -4.17
C ILE A 37 -2.05 -2.38 -3.55
N LEU A 38 -1.77 -3.48 -4.25
CA LEU A 38 -1.89 -4.84 -3.73
C LEU A 38 -0.63 -5.19 -2.94
N ILE A 39 -0.80 -5.58 -1.68
CA ILE A 39 0.29 -5.91 -0.77
C ILE A 39 0.30 -7.41 -0.47
N HIS A 40 1.38 -8.09 -0.82
CA HIS A 40 1.59 -9.51 -0.49
C HIS A 40 2.27 -9.67 0.86
N THR A 41 1.67 -10.48 1.73
CA THR A 41 2.23 -10.87 3.03
C THR A 41 1.98 -12.34 3.30
N ASP A 42 2.77 -12.91 4.20
CA ASP A 42 2.54 -14.27 4.65
C ASP A 42 1.22 -14.34 5.44
N MET A 43 0.39 -15.34 5.10
CA MET A 43 -0.90 -15.58 5.74
C MET A 43 -0.95 -17.01 6.31
N PRO A 44 -0.12 -17.35 7.31
CA PRO A 44 -0.08 -18.71 7.86
C PRO A 44 -1.39 -19.15 8.52
N CYS A 45 -2.22 -18.19 8.95
CA CYS A 45 -3.56 -18.46 9.47
C CYS A 45 -4.65 -18.61 8.40
N GLY A 46 -4.30 -18.60 7.10
CA GLY A 46 -5.29 -18.73 6.02
C GLY A 46 -6.29 -17.57 5.91
N GLY A 47 -5.97 -16.41 6.48
CA GLY A 47 -6.80 -15.21 6.40
C GLY A 47 -7.85 -15.03 7.50
N VAL A 48 -7.84 -15.86 8.55
CA VAL A 48 -8.76 -15.70 9.71
C VAL A 48 -8.36 -14.55 10.65
N ALA A 49 -7.18 -13.95 10.44
CA ALA A 49 -6.68 -12.78 11.15
C ALA A 49 -6.45 -12.94 12.67
N GLU A 50 -6.19 -14.16 13.13
CA GLU A 50 -5.83 -14.45 14.53
C GLU A 50 -4.32 -14.37 14.80
N CYS A 51 -3.48 -14.54 13.77
CA CYS A 51 -2.02 -14.62 13.97
C CYS A 51 -1.27 -13.28 13.89
N GLY A 52 -1.86 -12.25 13.28
CA GLY A 52 -1.21 -10.93 13.11
C GLY A 52 0.02 -10.89 12.18
N VAL A 53 0.46 -12.01 11.59
CA VAL A 53 1.68 -12.06 10.74
C VAL A 53 1.61 -11.14 9.53
N CYS A 54 0.41 -11.00 8.94
CA CYS A 54 0.18 -10.13 7.80
C CYS A 54 0.08 -8.63 8.16
N ALA A 55 0.34 -8.24 9.40
CA ALA A 55 0.13 -6.88 9.86
C ALA A 55 1.25 -5.93 9.42
N LEU A 56 0.85 -4.74 8.95
CA LEU A 56 1.74 -3.69 8.48
C LEU A 56 1.31 -2.35 9.04
N THR A 57 2.28 -1.46 9.24
CA THR A 57 2.02 -0.05 9.54
C THR A 57 1.87 0.69 8.22
N LEU A 58 0.63 1.01 7.85
CA LEU A 58 0.31 1.84 6.69
C LEU A 58 0.07 3.27 7.16
N ASN A 59 0.96 4.17 6.74
CA ASN A 59 1.08 5.53 7.27
C ASN A 59 1.27 5.54 8.81
N HIS A 60 0.20 5.71 9.59
CA HIS A 60 0.20 5.69 11.06
C HIS A 60 -0.79 4.68 11.65
N ASN A 61 -1.43 3.88 10.80
CA ASN A 61 -2.41 2.89 11.21
C ASN A 61 -1.81 1.50 11.10
N TRP A 62 -1.98 0.72 12.15
CA TRP A 62 -1.68 -0.71 12.13
C TRP A 62 -2.84 -1.44 11.47
N LYS A 63 -2.56 -2.21 10.41
CA LYS A 63 -3.58 -2.94 9.64
C LYS A 63 -3.16 -4.38 9.38
N MET A 64 -4.08 -5.33 9.50
CA MET A 64 -3.89 -6.71 9.05
C MET A 64 -4.32 -6.87 7.60
N VAL A 65 -3.37 -7.10 6.69
CA VAL A 65 -3.63 -7.21 5.24
C VAL A 65 -4.74 -8.24 4.93
N CYS A 66 -4.80 -9.36 5.65
CA CYS A 66 -5.79 -10.41 5.38
C CYS A 66 -7.23 -10.09 5.84
N LYS A 67 -7.43 -9.12 6.75
CA LYS A 67 -8.75 -8.75 7.27
C LYS A 67 -9.23 -7.42 6.71
N GLU A 68 -8.36 -6.43 6.63
CA GLU A 68 -8.65 -5.11 6.10
C GLU A 68 -8.67 -5.07 4.56
N GLY A 69 -8.16 -6.13 3.92
CA GLY A 69 -8.10 -6.30 2.48
C GLY A 69 -6.70 -6.04 1.95
N PRO A 70 -6.21 -6.84 0.98
CA PRO A 70 -4.83 -6.72 0.53
C PRO A 70 -4.59 -5.55 -0.41
N VAL A 71 -5.66 -4.84 -0.82
CA VAL A 71 -5.61 -3.71 -1.75
C VAL A 71 -5.90 -2.42 -0.98
N PHE A 72 -4.96 -1.48 -1.02
CA PHE A 72 -5.04 -0.19 -0.33
C PHE A 72 -4.88 0.97 -1.30
N GLY A 73 -5.47 2.12 -0.99
CA GLY A 73 -5.25 3.35 -1.74
C GLY A 73 -3.87 3.94 -1.46
N LEU A 74 -3.29 4.64 -2.45
CA LEU A 74 -1.98 5.30 -2.29
C LEU A 74 -1.92 6.27 -1.09
N LYS A 75 -3.03 6.95 -0.79
CA LYS A 75 -3.18 7.87 0.36
C LYS A 75 -3.07 7.18 1.72
N GLU A 76 -3.25 5.87 1.78
CA GLU A 76 -3.09 5.08 2.99
C GLU A 76 -1.63 4.72 3.28
N LEU A 77 -0.75 4.79 2.26
CA LEU A 77 0.66 4.48 2.40
C LEU A 77 1.54 5.71 2.61
N ILE A 78 1.20 6.83 1.97
CA ILE A 78 2.00 8.06 1.99
C ILE A 78 1.24 9.15 2.76
N PRO A 79 1.85 9.81 3.76
CA PRO A 79 1.25 10.96 4.42
C PRO A 79 1.02 12.08 3.41
N ASN A 80 -0.14 12.72 3.46
CA ASN A 80 -0.41 13.91 2.64
C ASN A 80 0.65 14.96 2.98
N SER A 81 1.54 15.29 2.04
CA SER A 81 2.33 16.51 2.14
C SER A 81 1.34 17.67 2.14
N LYS A 82 1.35 18.46 3.22
CA LYS A 82 0.87 19.84 3.13
C LYS A 82 1.75 20.62 2.16
#